data_AF-A0ABD2PQR5-F1
#
_entry.id   AF-A0ABD2PQR5-F1
#
_cell.length_a   1.000
_cell.length_b   1.000
_cell.length_c   1.000
_cell.angle_alpha   90.00
_cell.angle_beta   90.00
_cell.angle_gamma   90.00
#
_symmetry.space_group_name_H-M   'P 1'
#
loop_
_entity.id
_entity.type
_entity.pdbx_description
1 polymer ?
#
loop_
_entity_poly.entity_id
_entity_poly.type
_entity_poly.pdbx_seq_one_letter_code
_entity_poly.pdbx_strand_id
1 'polypeptide(L)'
;EKIPKKVYVDGCNILGLVGFSLAFGACISKLGPRAKVMLDFFNVMNDIIIILVRLIMWYAPVGILFMIMEKILEIEDFGIVAESLGYYMLTVITGLAIHMIIILPSIYIISTRKNPLVYFKGVFQAWITALGTGSSTGTLPVTFRCLEENLKIDPRVTRFVLPIGATINMDGTALYEAVASIFIAQLNNRSLAGIDIFIISLTATLAAVGAASIPSAGLVTMTMVLSAVNLPASDISIILAVDWFLDRIRTSVNVLGDAFGAGIVAHLARDELAASGELLEVQTELPDEIAAECGLKRQSLTPEKDEKISHL
;
A
#
# COMPACT_ATOMS: atom_id res chain seq x y z
N GLU A 1 30.10 -14.94 21.88
CA GLU A 1 29.83 -13.88 20.90
C GLU A 1 29.26 -14.53 19.63
N LYS A 2 27.96 -14.37 19.34
CA LYS A 2 27.39 -14.90 18.09
C LYS A 2 27.68 -13.90 16.98
N ILE A 3 28.68 -14.19 16.14
CA ILE A 3 28.92 -13.42 14.93
C ILE A 3 27.67 -13.56 14.05
N PRO A 4 26.97 -12.46 13.70
CA PRO A 4 25.79 -12.55 12.83
C PRO A 4 26.23 -13.09 11.47
N LYS A 5 25.78 -14.31 11.14
CA LYS A 5 25.96 -14.88 9.80
C LYS A 5 24.85 -14.35 8.90
N LYS A 6 25.21 -13.83 7.73
CA LYS A 6 24.24 -13.50 6.68
C LYS A 6 23.60 -14.80 6.20
N VAL A 7 22.29 -14.90 6.38
CA VAL A 7 21.48 -15.98 5.82
C VAL A 7 20.66 -15.36 4.70
N TYR A 8 20.80 -15.88 3.49
CA TYR A 8 19.88 -15.55 2.40
C TYR A 8 18.59 -16.31 2.66
N VAL A 9 17.49 -15.57 2.70
CA VAL A 9 16.13 -16.12 2.83
C VAL A 9 15.44 -15.89 1.50
N ASP A 10 14.70 -16.89 1.03
CA ASP A 10 13.94 -16.79 -0.21
C ASP A 10 12.84 -15.72 -0.06
N GLY A 11 12.79 -14.78 -1.02
CA GLY A 11 11.82 -13.68 -1.02
C GLY A 11 12.20 -12.58 -2.01
N CYS A 12 11.21 -11.82 -2.49
CA CYS A 12 11.44 -10.67 -3.36
C CYS A 12 11.76 -9.43 -2.53
N ASN A 13 12.93 -8.80 -2.76
CA ASN A 13 13.32 -7.56 -2.09
C ASN A 13 12.75 -6.32 -2.81
N ILE A 14 11.48 -6.02 -2.54
CA ILE A 14 10.75 -4.91 -3.16
C ILE A 14 11.40 -3.56 -2.84
N LEU A 15 11.77 -3.31 -1.58
CA LEU A 15 12.38 -2.05 -1.17
C LEU A 15 13.73 -1.81 -1.86
N GLY A 16 14.55 -2.86 -1.99
CA GLY A 16 15.81 -2.81 -2.72
C GLY A 16 15.61 -2.52 -4.21
N LEU A 17 14.59 -3.13 -4.83
CA LEU A 17 14.21 -2.86 -6.22
C LEU A 17 13.73 -1.41 -6.41
N VAL A 18 12.90 -0.89 -5.51
CA VAL A 18 12.45 0.51 -5.54
C VAL A 18 13.64 1.47 -5.40
N GLY A 19 14.53 1.23 -4.43
CA GLY A 19 15.72 2.04 -4.22
C GLY A 19 16.65 2.05 -5.43
N PHE A 20 16.87 0.88 -6.05
CA PHE A 20 17.62 0.78 -7.30
C PHE A 20 16.93 1.54 -8.44
N SER A 21 15.62 1.35 -8.64
CA SER A 21 14.86 2.00 -9.71
C SER A 21 14.85 3.53 -9.58
N LEU A 22 14.79 4.07 -8.36
CA LEU A 22 14.89 5.51 -8.11
C LEU A 22 16.27 6.06 -8.48
N ALA A 23 17.34 5.40 -8.02
CA ALA A 23 18.71 5.80 -8.35
C ALA A 23 18.97 5.69 -9.87
N PHE A 24 18.49 4.61 -10.49
CA PHE A 24 18.60 4.37 -11.92
C PHE A 24 17.83 5.40 -12.75
N GLY A 25 16.59 5.71 -12.36
CA GLY A 25 15.78 6.77 -12.97
C GLY A 25 16.44 8.15 -12.86
N ALA A 26 17.02 8.48 -11.69
CA ALA A 26 17.78 9.71 -11.51
C ALA A 26 19.01 9.78 -12.43
N CYS A 27 19.74 8.67 -12.61
CA CYS A 27 20.85 8.60 -13.55
C CYS A 27 20.40 8.79 -15.01
N ILE A 28 19.30 8.14 -15.42
CA ILE A 28 18.71 8.29 -16.76
C ILE A 28 18.32 9.75 -17.03
N SER A 29 17.71 10.43 -16.05
CA SER A 29 17.29 11.83 -16.20
C SER A 29 18.44 12.78 -16.55
N LYS A 30 19.68 12.46 -16.16
CA LYS A 30 20.88 13.25 -16.46
C LYS A 30 21.47 13.01 -17.84
N LEU A 31 21.04 11.96 -18.54
CA LEU A 31 21.59 11.57 -19.85
C LEU A 31 20.90 12.29 -21.03
N GLY A 32 19.86 13.09 -20.76
CA GLY A 32 19.19 13.92 -21.75
C GLY A 32 18.63 13.10 -22.94
N PRO A 33 18.80 13.54 -24.19
CA PRO A 33 18.21 12.88 -25.37
C PRO A 33 18.64 11.42 -25.55
N ARG A 34 19.83 11.03 -25.09
CA ARG A 34 20.33 9.65 -25.21
C ARG A 34 19.52 8.66 -24.38
N ALA A 35 18.87 9.13 -23.32
CA ALA A 35 18.03 8.31 -22.46
C ALA A 35 16.65 8.00 -23.06
N LYS A 36 16.25 8.67 -24.15
CA LYS A 36 14.90 8.56 -24.72
C LYS A 36 14.52 7.13 -25.08
N VAL A 37 15.41 6.37 -25.73
CA VAL A 37 15.17 4.97 -26.09
C VAL A 37 14.91 4.10 -24.85
N MET A 38 15.64 4.35 -23.77
CA MET A 38 15.47 3.60 -22.52
C MET A 38 14.16 4.00 -21.82
N LEU A 39 13.83 5.29 -21.80
CA LEU A 39 12.56 5.78 -21.25
C LEU A 39 11.35 5.20 -22.01
N ASP A 40 11.40 5.22 -23.34
CA ASP A 40 10.35 4.67 -24.20
C ASP A 40 10.18 3.17 -23.97
N PHE A 41 11.29 2.42 -23.81
CA PHE A 41 11.25 1.00 -23.46
C PHE A 41 10.51 0.75 -22.14
N PHE A 42 10.84 1.48 -21.06
CA PHE A 42 10.17 1.32 -19.77
C PHE A 42 8.70 1.74 -19.82
N ASN A 43 8.36 2.78 -20.58
CA ASN A 43 6.98 3.22 -20.77
C ASN A 43 6.14 2.14 -21.47
N VAL A 44 6.64 1.58 -22.58
CA VAL A 44 5.95 0.49 -23.30
C VAL A 44 5.81 -0.76 -22.41
N MET A 45 6.87 -1.12 -21.68
CA MET A 45 6.83 -2.24 -20.75
C MET A 45 5.77 -2.03 -19.65
N ASN A 46 5.67 -0.81 -19.12
CA ASN A 46 4.64 -0.45 -18.16
C ASN A 46 3.23 -0.58 -18.75
N ASP A 47 3.00 -0.13 -19.98
CA ASP A 47 1.70 -0.26 -20.64
C ASP A 47 1.30 -1.73 -20.83
N ILE A 48 2.27 -2.59 -21.17
CA ILE A 48 2.09 -4.05 -21.23
C ILE A 48 1.68 -4.60 -19.86
N ILE A 49 2.33 -4.17 -18.77
CA ILE A 49 1.99 -4.59 -17.41
C ILE A 49 0.55 -4.18 -17.07
N ILE A 50 0.13 -2.95 -17.39
CA ILE A 50 -1.24 -2.49 -17.14
C ILE A 50 -2.26 -3.36 -17.90
N ILE A 51 -1.96 -3.77 -19.13
CA ILE A 51 -2.82 -4.70 -19.89
C ILE A 51 -2.93 -6.06 -19.20
N LEU A 52 -1.81 -6.64 -18.73
CA LEU A 52 -1.80 -7.91 -17.99
C LEU A 52 -2.64 -7.81 -16.70
N VAL A 53 -2.54 -6.69 -15.99
CA VAL A 53 -3.33 -6.42 -14.78
C VAL A 53 -4.83 -6.39 -15.07
N ARG A 54 -5.25 -5.82 -16.22
CA ARG A 54 -6.65 -5.83 -16.64
C ARG A 54 -7.17 -7.25 -16.87
N LEU A 55 -6.35 -8.14 -17.42
CA LEU A 55 -6.71 -9.56 -17.62
C LEU A 55 -6.89 -10.28 -16.29
N ILE A 56 -5.96 -10.08 -15.34
CA ILE A 56 -6.03 -10.69 -14.00
C ILE A 56 -7.26 -10.18 -13.25
N MET A 57 -7.57 -8.88 -13.34
CA MET A 57 -8.76 -8.25 -12.75
C MET A 57 -10.07 -8.87 -13.23
N TRP A 58 -10.14 -9.33 -14.48
CA TRP A 58 -11.31 -10.04 -15.00
C TRP A 58 -11.52 -11.39 -14.32
N TYR A 59 -10.44 -12.06 -13.93
CA TYR A 59 -10.47 -13.33 -13.21
C TYR A 59 -10.60 -13.15 -11.68
N ALA A 60 -10.22 -11.98 -11.15
CA ALA A 60 -10.16 -11.69 -9.72
C ALA A 60 -11.45 -12.02 -8.94
N PRO A 61 -12.68 -11.73 -9.43
CA PRO A 61 -13.90 -12.07 -8.68
C PRO A 61 -14.04 -13.56 -8.39
N VAL A 62 -13.62 -14.42 -9.33
CA VAL A 62 -13.65 -15.87 -9.17
C VAL A 62 -12.59 -16.31 -8.17
N GLY A 63 -11.36 -15.80 -8.31
CA GLY A 63 -10.27 -16.09 -7.37
C GLY A 63 -10.61 -15.68 -5.93
N ILE A 64 -11.14 -14.46 -5.73
CA ILE A 64 -11.54 -13.93 -4.42
C ILE A 64 -12.64 -14.80 -3.80
N LEU A 65 -13.64 -15.25 -4.58
CA LEU A 65 -14.69 -16.13 -4.09
C LEU A 65 -14.11 -17.44 -3.53
N PHE A 66 -13.22 -18.10 -4.26
CA PHE A 66 -12.59 -19.35 -3.81
C PHE A 66 -11.64 -19.12 -2.62
N MET A 67 -10.88 -18.02 -2.60
CA MET A 67 -10.02 -17.67 -1.46
C MET A 67 -10.82 -17.43 -0.18
N ILE A 68 -12.00 -16.79 -0.28
CA ILE A 68 -12.90 -16.60 0.86
C ILE A 68 -13.48 -17.95 1.30
N MET A 69 -13.94 -18.78 0.34
CA MET A 69 -14.55 -20.08 0.63
C MET A 69 -13.57 -21.05 1.29
N GLU A 70 -12.34 -21.16 0.79
CA GLU A 70 -11.27 -21.98 1.37
C GLU A 70 -11.10 -21.66 2.87
N LYS A 71 -11.08 -20.38 3.22
CA LYS A 71 -10.85 -19.96 4.61
C LYS A 71 -12.05 -20.19 5.52
N ILE A 72 -13.28 -20.10 5.00
CA ILE A 72 -14.47 -20.47 5.77
C ILE A 72 -14.43 -21.96 6.15
N LEU A 73 -13.87 -22.82 5.29
CA LEU A 73 -13.76 -24.26 5.54
C LEU A 73 -12.67 -24.63 6.56
N GLU A 74 -11.67 -23.78 6.77
CA GLU A 74 -10.61 -23.97 7.78
C GLU A 74 -11.07 -23.66 9.22
N ILE A 75 -12.29 -23.15 9.40
CA ILE A 75 -12.82 -22.81 10.72
C ILE A 75 -13.38 -24.08 11.36
N GLU A 76 -12.59 -24.71 12.23
CA GLU A 76 -12.98 -25.96 12.89
C GLU A 76 -14.00 -25.76 14.03
N ASP A 77 -13.93 -24.66 14.80
CA ASP A 77 -14.90 -24.37 15.86
C ASP A 77 -14.99 -22.88 16.25
N PHE A 78 -16.13 -22.24 15.95
CA PHE A 78 -16.40 -20.85 16.35
C PHE A 78 -16.53 -20.68 17.87
N GLY A 79 -16.86 -21.73 18.62
CA GLY A 79 -17.11 -21.66 20.07
C GLY A 79 -15.85 -21.39 20.88
N ILE A 80 -14.75 -22.06 20.55
CA ILE A 80 -13.45 -21.95 21.25
C ILE A 80 -12.78 -20.60 20.95
N VAL A 81 -12.88 -20.12 19.71
CA VAL A 81 -12.39 -18.80 19.29
C VAL A 81 -13.15 -17.67 20.01
N ALA A 82 -14.47 -17.84 20.20
CA ALA A 82 -15.31 -16.85 20.84
C ALA A 82 -15.06 -16.71 22.35
N GLU A 83 -14.77 -17.80 23.07
CA GLU A 83 -14.71 -17.81 24.55
C GLU A 83 -13.43 -17.16 25.11
N SER A 84 -12.27 -17.29 24.43
CA SER A 84 -10.98 -16.76 24.92
C SER A 84 -10.37 -15.64 24.08
N LEU A 85 -10.70 -15.54 22.78
CA LEU A 85 -10.10 -14.58 21.84
C LEU A 85 -11.09 -13.58 21.26
N GLY A 86 -12.39 -13.74 21.51
CA GLY A 86 -13.44 -12.90 20.94
C GLY A 86 -13.25 -11.41 21.26
N TYR A 87 -12.95 -11.07 22.52
CA TYR A 87 -12.70 -9.67 22.92
C TYR A 87 -11.44 -9.08 22.28
N TYR A 88 -10.39 -9.89 22.13
CA TYR A 88 -9.18 -9.48 21.42
C TYR A 88 -9.49 -9.17 19.95
N MET A 89 -10.15 -10.09 19.24
CA MET A 89 -10.55 -9.90 17.85
C MET A 89 -11.44 -8.66 17.69
N LEU A 90 -12.46 -8.51 18.55
CA LEU A 90 -13.35 -7.37 18.53
C LEU A 90 -12.58 -6.05 18.72
N THR A 91 -11.60 -6.02 19.62
CA THR A 91 -10.77 -4.84 19.87
C THR A 91 -9.94 -4.48 18.64
N VAL A 92 -9.28 -5.47 18.01
CA VAL A 92 -8.50 -5.25 16.78
C VAL A 92 -9.39 -4.76 15.65
N ILE A 93 -10.50 -5.44 15.39
CA ILE A 93 -11.45 -5.09 14.32
C ILE A 93 -12.02 -3.70 14.53
N THR A 94 -12.39 -3.36 15.76
CA THR A 94 -12.92 -2.04 16.11
C THR A 94 -11.86 -0.96 15.91
N GLY A 95 -10.62 -1.19 16.35
CA GLY A 95 -9.52 -0.27 16.14
C GLY A 95 -9.24 -0.02 14.65
N LEU A 96 -9.18 -1.09 13.85
CA LEU A 96 -9.00 -1.02 12.40
C LEU A 96 -10.18 -0.32 11.72
N ALA A 97 -11.41 -0.58 12.15
CA ALA A 97 -12.61 0.07 11.62
C ALA A 97 -12.62 1.58 11.95
N ILE A 98 -12.24 1.97 13.17
CA ILE A 98 -12.09 3.39 13.55
C ILE A 98 -11.02 4.05 12.68
N HIS A 99 -9.87 3.41 12.49
CA HIS A 99 -8.80 3.95 11.65
C HIS A 99 -9.26 4.13 10.20
N MET A 100 -9.92 3.11 9.65
CA MET A 100 -10.41 3.07 8.27
C MET A 100 -11.54 4.06 7.99
N ILE A 101 -12.50 4.20 8.91
CA ILE A 101 -13.74 4.97 8.68
C ILE A 101 -13.62 6.40 9.20
N ILE A 102 -12.84 6.63 10.26
CA ILE A 102 -12.74 7.92 10.93
C ILE A 102 -11.39 8.56 10.63
N ILE A 103 -10.27 7.92 10.99
CA ILE A 103 -8.95 8.57 10.96
C ILE A 103 -8.50 8.86 9.53
N LEU A 104 -8.43 7.85 8.65
CA LEU A 104 -7.98 8.02 7.27
C LEU A 104 -8.87 9.01 6.49
N PRO A 105 -10.21 8.90 6.51
CA PRO A 105 -11.09 9.88 5.87
C PRO A 105 -10.96 11.30 6.46
N SER A 106 -10.76 11.43 7.77
CA SER A 106 -10.58 12.75 8.40
C SER A 106 -9.30 13.43 7.93
N ILE A 107 -8.18 12.70 7.89
CA ILE A 107 -6.90 13.21 7.37
C ILE A 107 -7.07 13.63 5.90
N TYR A 108 -7.77 12.82 5.10
CA TYR A 108 -8.04 13.13 3.70
C TYR A 108 -8.91 14.39 3.54
N ILE A 109 -9.98 14.56 4.32
CA ILE A 109 -10.83 15.75 4.28
C ILE A 109 -10.04 17.00 4.69
N ILE A 110 -9.27 16.93 5.77
CA ILE A 110 -8.51 18.06 6.28
C ILE A 110 -7.49 18.53 5.22
N SER A 111 -6.84 17.57 4.55
CA SER A 111 -5.77 17.86 3.59
C SER A 111 -6.30 18.28 2.22
N THR A 112 -7.35 17.60 1.71
CA THR A 112 -7.81 17.79 0.32
C THR A 112 -9.11 18.58 0.20
N ARG A 113 -9.86 18.72 1.30
CA ARG A 113 -11.22 19.28 1.35
C ARG A 113 -12.20 18.62 0.37
N LYS A 114 -11.94 17.38 -0.02
CA LYS A 114 -12.80 16.57 -0.91
C LYS A 114 -13.53 15.47 -0.13
N ASN A 115 -14.61 14.96 -0.72
CA ASN A 115 -15.41 13.89 -0.12
C ASN A 115 -14.67 12.54 -0.14
N PRO A 116 -14.33 11.94 1.02
CA PRO A 116 -13.58 10.69 1.10
C PRO A 116 -14.43 9.47 0.72
N LEU A 117 -15.76 9.54 0.80
CA LEU A 117 -16.63 8.41 0.41
C LEU A 117 -16.63 8.21 -1.11
N VAL A 118 -16.56 9.30 -1.87
CA VAL A 118 -16.41 9.22 -3.33
C VAL A 118 -15.05 8.64 -3.68
N TYR A 119 -14.01 9.06 -2.95
CA TYR A 119 -12.67 8.50 -3.09
C TYR A 119 -12.65 7.00 -2.79
N PHE A 120 -13.24 6.58 -1.67
CA PHE A 120 -13.36 5.18 -1.26
C PHE A 120 -14.04 4.30 -2.31
N LYS A 121 -15.11 4.79 -2.95
CA LYS A 121 -15.78 4.07 -4.05
C LYS A 121 -14.84 3.78 -5.22
N GLY A 122 -13.92 4.70 -5.53
CA GLY A 122 -12.93 4.52 -6.59
C GLY A 122 -11.89 3.43 -6.28
N VAL A 123 -11.58 3.21 -4.99
CA VAL A 123 -10.58 2.23 -4.50
C VAL A 123 -11.19 0.92 -3.98
N PHE A 124 -12.52 0.81 -3.96
CA PHE A 124 -13.23 -0.32 -3.37
C PHE A 124 -12.77 -1.69 -3.89
N GLN A 125 -12.46 -1.79 -5.20
CA GLN A 125 -11.95 -3.02 -5.81
C GLN A 125 -10.57 -3.43 -5.28
N ALA A 126 -9.68 -2.47 -5.01
CA ALA A 126 -8.40 -2.75 -4.37
C ALA A 126 -8.62 -3.20 -2.92
N TRP A 127 -9.51 -2.54 -2.17
CA TRP A 127 -9.81 -2.91 -0.80
C TRP A 127 -10.35 -4.35 -0.67
N ILE A 128 -11.33 -4.74 -1.50
CA ILE A 128 -11.88 -6.10 -1.45
C ILE A 128 -10.88 -7.16 -1.94
N THR A 129 -10.03 -6.81 -2.91
CA THR A 129 -8.95 -7.70 -3.37
C THR A 129 -7.94 -7.92 -2.25
N ALA A 130 -7.50 -6.87 -1.55
CA ALA A 130 -6.60 -6.97 -0.40
C ALA A 130 -7.21 -7.80 0.75
N LEU A 131 -8.51 -7.66 0.99
CA LEU A 131 -9.25 -8.47 1.96
C LEU A 131 -9.26 -9.95 1.57
N GLY A 132 -9.42 -10.26 0.28
CA GLY A 132 -9.40 -11.64 -0.23
C GLY A 132 -8.00 -12.27 -0.23
N THR A 133 -7.01 -11.54 -0.75
CA THR A 133 -5.63 -12.04 -0.93
C THR A 133 -4.82 -12.06 0.35
N GLY A 134 -5.09 -11.15 1.29
CA GLY A 134 -4.26 -10.93 2.47
C GLY A 134 -2.87 -10.36 2.16
N SER A 135 -2.61 -9.88 0.93
CA SER A 135 -1.29 -9.35 0.53
C SER A 135 -1.38 -7.96 -0.10
N SER A 136 -0.67 -6.98 0.46
CA SER A 136 -0.59 -5.62 -0.08
C SER A 136 0.13 -5.60 -1.44
N THR A 137 1.24 -6.33 -1.55
CA THR A 137 1.99 -6.45 -2.81
C THR A 137 1.18 -7.20 -3.87
N GLY A 138 0.46 -8.25 -3.49
CA GLY A 138 -0.41 -8.98 -4.41
C GLY A 138 -1.55 -8.12 -4.99
N THR A 139 -1.99 -7.12 -4.22
CA THR A 139 -3.06 -6.19 -4.63
C THR A 139 -2.54 -4.92 -5.31
N LEU A 140 -1.24 -4.64 -5.23
CA LEU A 140 -0.62 -3.42 -5.78
C LEU A 140 -1.04 -3.09 -7.22
N PRO A 141 -1.13 -4.05 -8.17
CA PRO A 141 -1.54 -3.73 -9.53
C PRO A 141 -3.02 -3.30 -9.64
N VAL A 142 -3.88 -3.87 -8.81
CA VAL A 142 -5.29 -3.45 -8.70
C VAL A 142 -5.38 -2.04 -8.13
N THR A 143 -4.56 -1.72 -7.13
CA THR A 143 -4.48 -0.38 -6.53
C THR A 143 -4.05 0.66 -7.56
N PHE A 144 -3.01 0.38 -8.35
CA PHE A 144 -2.58 1.25 -9.46
C PHE A 144 -3.74 1.61 -10.39
N ARG A 145 -4.45 0.59 -10.86
CA ARG A 145 -5.58 0.78 -11.77
C ARG A 145 -6.70 1.58 -11.11
N CYS A 146 -7.05 1.30 -9.86
CA CYS A 146 -8.09 2.06 -9.16
C CYS A 146 -7.73 3.56 -9.05
N LEU A 147 -6.47 3.87 -8.74
CA LEU A 147 -6.03 5.26 -8.63
C LEU A 147 -5.91 5.97 -9.98
N GLU A 148 -5.29 5.34 -10.97
CA GLU A 148 -5.02 5.97 -12.27
C GLU A 148 -6.28 6.00 -13.16
N GLU A 149 -7.08 4.93 -13.19
CA GLU A 149 -8.23 4.83 -14.08
C GLU A 149 -9.53 5.35 -13.44
N ASN A 150 -9.84 4.98 -12.19
CA ASN A 150 -11.11 5.36 -11.56
C ASN A 150 -11.04 6.76 -10.95
N LEU A 151 -9.93 7.08 -10.27
CA LEU A 151 -9.74 8.35 -9.56
C LEU A 151 -8.92 9.38 -10.32
N LYS A 152 -8.36 9.01 -11.48
CA LYS A 152 -7.59 9.90 -12.37
C LYS A 152 -6.41 10.59 -11.68
N ILE A 153 -5.74 9.88 -10.78
CA ILE A 153 -4.52 10.36 -10.13
C ILE A 153 -3.36 10.28 -11.11
N ASP A 154 -2.49 11.30 -11.10
CA ASP A 154 -1.31 11.36 -11.95
C ASP A 154 -0.40 10.14 -11.72
N PRO A 155 -0.07 9.36 -12.77
CA PRO A 155 0.77 8.17 -12.66
C PRO A 155 2.15 8.44 -12.05
N ARG A 156 2.68 9.67 -12.13
CA ARG A 156 3.95 10.05 -11.50
C ARG A 156 3.87 9.94 -9.98
N VAL A 157 2.71 10.22 -9.39
CA VAL A 157 2.48 10.12 -7.95
C VAL A 157 2.22 8.67 -7.54
N THR A 158 1.29 7.98 -8.22
CA THR A 158 0.92 6.59 -7.87
C THR A 158 2.13 5.67 -7.94
N ARG A 159 2.97 5.80 -8.98
CA ARG A 159 4.16 4.95 -9.22
C ARG A 159 5.29 5.19 -8.25
N PHE A 160 5.28 6.32 -7.55
CA PHE A 160 6.20 6.60 -6.47
C PHE A 160 5.63 6.16 -5.12
N VAL A 161 4.41 6.60 -4.80
CA VAL A 161 3.81 6.44 -3.48
C VAL A 161 3.42 4.98 -3.20
N LEU A 162 2.77 4.29 -4.15
CA LEU A 162 2.23 2.96 -3.88
C LEU A 162 3.29 1.89 -3.62
N PRO A 163 4.40 1.77 -4.38
CA PRO A 163 5.42 0.76 -4.08
C PRO A 163 6.14 0.99 -2.75
N ILE A 164 6.33 2.26 -2.37
CA ILE A 164 6.92 2.64 -1.08
C ILE A 164 5.92 2.35 0.05
N GLY A 165 4.66 2.77 -0.12
CA GLY A 165 3.57 2.58 0.83
C GLY A 165 3.33 1.11 1.14
N ALA A 166 3.24 0.26 0.11
CA ALA A 166 2.98 -1.17 0.27
C ALA A 166 4.03 -1.91 1.13
N THR A 167 5.22 -1.32 1.34
CA THR A 167 6.26 -1.85 2.21
C THR A 167 6.37 -1.12 3.55
N ILE A 168 6.26 0.21 3.56
CA ILE A 168 6.55 1.03 4.75
C ILE A 168 5.28 1.33 5.56
N ASN A 169 4.16 1.55 4.89
CA ASN A 169 2.92 2.02 5.49
C ASN A 169 2.04 0.85 5.94
N MET A 170 2.39 0.30 7.11
CA MET A 170 1.71 -0.85 7.70
C MET A 170 0.94 -0.50 8.98
N ASP A 171 0.06 0.50 8.90
CA ASP A 171 -0.77 0.97 10.02
C ASP A 171 -1.52 -0.15 10.76
N GLY A 172 -2.15 -1.05 9.99
CA GLY A 172 -2.91 -2.17 10.52
C GLY A 172 -2.02 -3.17 11.26
N THR A 173 -0.77 -3.34 10.82
CA THR A 173 0.23 -4.19 11.50
C THR A 173 0.63 -3.55 12.83
N ALA A 174 0.93 -2.25 12.85
CA ALA A 174 1.28 -1.53 14.07
C ALA A 174 0.14 -1.57 15.10
N LEU A 175 -1.10 -1.33 14.67
CA LEU A 175 -2.29 -1.41 15.54
C LEU A 175 -2.46 -2.82 16.12
N TYR A 176 -2.37 -3.84 15.28
CA TYR A 176 -2.47 -5.22 15.71
C TYR A 176 -1.38 -5.58 16.72
N GLU A 177 -0.13 -5.24 16.45
CA GLU A 177 0.99 -5.59 17.33
C GLU A 177 0.88 -4.91 18.70
N ALA A 178 0.41 -3.66 18.72
CA ALA A 178 0.16 -2.94 19.95
C ALA A 178 -0.96 -3.60 20.77
N VAL A 179 -2.11 -3.89 20.15
CA VAL A 179 -3.25 -4.54 20.83
C VAL A 179 -2.89 -5.94 21.31
N ALA A 180 -2.20 -6.73 20.48
CA ALA A 180 -1.75 -8.08 20.81
C ALA A 180 -0.77 -8.08 21.99
N SER A 181 0.11 -7.07 22.08
CA SER A 181 1.10 -6.99 23.16
C SER A 181 0.43 -6.67 24.50
N ILE A 182 -0.54 -5.76 24.47
CA ILE A 182 -1.35 -5.42 25.65
C ILE A 182 -2.20 -6.62 26.08
N PHE A 183 -2.80 -7.33 25.12
CA PHE A 183 -3.58 -8.53 25.39
C PHE A 183 -2.73 -9.63 26.03
N ILE A 184 -1.52 -9.91 25.52
CA ILE A 184 -0.60 -10.90 26.11
C ILE A 184 -0.18 -10.48 27.53
N ALA A 185 0.06 -9.18 27.77
CA ALA A 185 0.35 -8.71 29.12
C ALA A 185 -0.81 -8.96 30.09
N GLN A 186 -2.04 -8.72 29.64
CA GLN A 186 -3.26 -8.98 30.42
C GLN A 186 -3.46 -10.48 30.69
N LEU A 187 -3.23 -11.34 29.69
CA LEU A 187 -3.28 -12.80 29.87
C LEU A 187 -2.30 -13.29 30.93
N ASN A 188 -1.12 -12.68 31.00
CA ASN A 188 -0.10 -12.99 32.00
C ASN A 188 -0.32 -12.27 33.35
N ASN A 189 -1.47 -11.61 33.55
CA ASN A 189 -1.77 -10.80 34.73
C ASN A 189 -0.68 -9.76 35.06
N ARG A 190 0.00 -9.25 34.02
CA ARG A 190 1.05 -8.25 34.16
C ARG A 190 0.47 -6.85 33.95
N SER A 191 0.58 -6.01 34.97
CA SER A 191 0.28 -4.59 34.84
C SER A 191 1.35 -3.93 33.97
N LEU A 192 0.92 -3.26 32.90
CA LEU A 192 1.79 -2.41 32.08
C LEU A 192 1.82 -1.01 32.68
N ALA A 193 3.02 -0.47 32.89
CA ALA A 193 3.18 0.94 33.23
C ALA A 193 3.02 1.81 31.97
N GLY A 194 2.78 3.11 32.14
CA GLY A 194 2.66 4.04 31.00
C GLY A 194 3.90 4.05 30.09
N ILE A 195 5.09 3.80 30.66
CA ILE A 195 6.33 3.66 29.89
C ILE A 195 6.34 2.41 29.01
N ASP A 196 5.77 1.29 29.47
CA ASP A 196 5.70 0.06 28.69
C ASP A 196 4.75 0.24 27.49
N ILE A 197 3.63 0.95 27.70
CA ILE A 197 2.68 1.28 26.62
C ILE A 197 3.37 2.16 25.56
N PHE A 198 4.14 3.16 25.99
CA PHE A 198 4.91 3.99 25.06
C PHE A 198 5.95 3.17 24.27
N ILE A 199 6.67 2.28 24.95
CA ILE A 199 7.64 1.38 24.30
C ILE A 199 6.94 0.50 23.27
N ILE A 200 5.81 -0.14 23.63
CA ILE A 200 5.01 -0.96 22.71
C ILE A 200 4.58 -0.15 21.48
N SER A 201 4.07 1.06 21.68
CA SER A 201 3.63 1.91 20.56
C SER A 201 4.78 2.25 19.62
N LEU A 202 5.95 2.60 20.16
CA LEU A 202 7.11 2.96 19.37
C LEU A 202 7.67 1.74 18.62
N THR A 203 7.84 0.62 19.32
CA THR A 203 8.43 -0.59 18.74
C THR A 203 7.52 -1.23 17.72
N ALA A 204 6.19 -1.25 17.93
CA ALA A 204 5.22 -1.71 16.94
C ALA A 204 5.26 -0.86 15.67
N THR A 205 5.37 0.47 15.81
CA THR A 205 5.49 1.37 14.64
C THR A 205 6.77 1.09 13.85
N LEU A 206 7.91 0.95 14.54
CA LEU A 206 9.19 0.66 13.90
C LEU A 206 9.22 -0.74 13.27
N ALA A 207 8.63 -1.72 13.93
CA ALA A 207 8.55 -3.10 13.46
C ALA A 207 7.62 -3.21 12.23
N ALA A 208 6.51 -2.48 12.20
CA ALA A 208 5.60 -2.41 11.07
C ALA A 208 6.28 -1.88 9.79
N VAL A 209 7.18 -0.91 9.89
CA VAL A 209 7.98 -0.42 8.75
C VAL A 209 8.93 -1.50 8.21
N GLY A 210 9.41 -2.39 9.09
CA GLY A 210 10.34 -3.46 8.74
C GLY A 210 9.66 -4.79 8.37
N ALA A 211 8.34 -4.89 8.49
CA ALA A 211 7.60 -6.09 8.18
C ALA A 211 7.58 -6.32 6.66
N ALA A 212 7.82 -7.56 6.24
CA ALA A 212 7.67 -7.91 4.83
C ALA A 212 6.18 -7.93 4.46
N SER A 213 5.84 -7.48 3.25
CA SER A 213 4.45 -7.45 2.74
C SER A 213 3.93 -8.83 2.29
N ILE A 214 4.19 -9.84 3.11
CA ILE A 214 3.87 -11.26 2.89
C ILE A 214 2.84 -11.69 3.96
N PRO A 215 1.87 -12.55 3.63
CA PRO A 215 0.91 -13.05 4.62
C PRO A 215 1.60 -13.57 5.88
N SER A 216 1.00 -13.29 7.04
CA SER A 216 1.50 -13.74 8.36
C SER A 216 2.89 -13.19 8.77
N ALA A 217 3.47 -12.23 8.05
CA ALA A 217 4.75 -11.60 8.41
C ALA A 217 4.71 -10.88 9.78
N GLY A 218 3.54 -10.38 10.18
CA GLY A 218 3.32 -9.69 11.45
C GLY A 218 3.65 -10.50 12.70
N LEU A 219 3.69 -11.84 12.59
CA LEU A 219 3.99 -12.72 13.73
C LEU A 219 5.48 -12.72 14.08
N VAL A 220 6.35 -12.54 13.09
CA VAL A 220 7.81 -12.46 13.31
C VAL A 220 8.14 -11.13 13.99
N THR A 221 7.58 -10.04 13.51
CA THR A 221 7.76 -8.69 14.07
C THR A 221 7.15 -8.57 15.46
N MET A 222 6.05 -9.28 15.74
CA MET A 222 5.45 -9.38 17.07
C MET A 222 6.45 -9.86 18.14
N THR A 223 7.34 -10.81 17.81
CA THR A 223 8.36 -11.29 18.77
C THR A 223 9.30 -10.17 19.22
N MET A 224 9.59 -9.22 18.31
CA MET A 224 10.43 -8.05 18.60
C MET A 224 9.72 -7.11 19.58
N VAL A 225 8.44 -6.83 19.34
CA VAL A 225 7.63 -5.93 20.19
C VAL A 225 7.48 -6.50 21.60
N LEU A 226 7.15 -7.79 21.74
CA LEU A 226 7.03 -8.45 23.05
C LEU A 226 8.36 -8.48 23.81
N SER A 227 9.47 -8.76 23.11
CA SER A 227 10.80 -8.77 23.73
C SER A 227 11.18 -7.39 24.29
N ALA A 228 10.77 -6.31 23.63
CA ALA A 228 11.08 -4.94 24.07
C ALA A 228 10.50 -4.58 25.44
N VAL A 229 9.38 -5.21 25.83
CA VAL A 229 8.75 -5.05 27.15
C VAL A 229 8.90 -6.29 28.05
N ASN A 230 9.78 -7.22 27.67
CA ASN A 230 10.05 -8.46 28.40
C ASN A 230 8.81 -9.34 28.59
N LEU A 231 7.94 -9.44 27.58
CA LEU A 231 6.81 -10.37 27.57
C LEU A 231 7.19 -11.69 26.87
N PRO A 232 6.62 -12.82 27.30
CA PRO A 232 6.92 -14.12 26.73
C PRO A 232 6.39 -14.26 25.29
N ALA A 233 7.28 -14.53 24.34
CA ALA A 233 6.91 -14.74 22.94
C ALA A 233 6.18 -16.07 22.67
N SER A 234 6.19 -17.01 23.62
CA SER A 234 5.45 -18.28 23.54
C SER A 234 3.95 -18.08 23.34
N ASP A 235 3.42 -16.97 23.85
CA ASP A 235 1.99 -16.70 23.91
C ASP A 235 1.44 -16.14 22.59
N ILE A 236 2.32 -15.83 21.62
CA ILE A 236 1.92 -15.52 20.24
C ILE A 236 1.13 -16.69 19.62
N SER A 237 1.45 -17.92 20.01
CA SER A 237 0.76 -19.13 19.55
C SER A 237 -0.76 -19.08 19.74
N ILE A 238 -1.23 -18.39 20.78
CA ILE A 238 -2.65 -18.21 21.09
C ILE A 238 -3.32 -17.32 20.03
N ILE A 239 -2.60 -16.32 19.52
CA ILE A 239 -3.11 -15.37 18.53
C ILE A 239 -3.09 -15.96 17.11
N LEU A 240 -2.19 -16.93 16.84
CA LEU A 240 -2.10 -17.60 15.53
C LEU A 240 -3.43 -18.19 15.05
N ALA A 241 -4.23 -18.71 15.98
CA ALA A 241 -5.52 -19.31 15.69
C ALA A 241 -6.51 -18.35 14.99
N VAL A 242 -6.35 -17.04 15.19
CA VAL A 242 -7.23 -16.00 14.65
C VAL A 242 -6.53 -15.06 13.67
N ASP A 243 -5.22 -15.19 13.51
CA ASP A 243 -4.41 -14.30 12.66
C ASP A 243 -4.81 -14.42 11.19
N TRP A 244 -5.20 -15.60 10.71
CA TRP A 244 -5.65 -15.79 9.33
C TRP A 244 -6.79 -14.81 8.95
N PHE A 245 -7.68 -14.51 9.89
CA PHE A 245 -8.79 -13.58 9.65
C PHE A 245 -8.35 -12.12 9.83
N LEU A 246 -7.65 -11.83 10.93
CA LEU A 246 -7.22 -10.47 11.26
C LEU A 246 -6.21 -9.92 10.25
N ASP A 247 -5.31 -10.77 9.74
CA ASP A 247 -4.29 -10.41 8.75
C ASP A 247 -4.91 -9.77 7.49
N ARG A 248 -6.00 -10.36 7.01
CA ARG A 248 -6.73 -9.86 5.83
C ARG A 248 -7.33 -8.48 6.05
N ILE A 249 -7.90 -8.24 7.24
CA ILE A 249 -8.44 -6.93 7.60
C ILE A 249 -7.31 -5.91 7.68
N ARG A 250 -6.18 -6.25 8.33
CA ARG A 250 -4.99 -5.38 8.40
C ARG A 250 -4.50 -4.99 7.01
N THR A 251 -4.31 -5.98 6.13
CA THR A 251 -3.86 -5.76 4.76
C THR A 251 -4.82 -4.84 4.01
N SER A 252 -6.13 -5.04 4.15
CA SER A 252 -7.12 -4.17 3.51
C SER A 252 -7.03 -2.71 3.98
N VAL A 253 -6.75 -2.48 5.27
CA VAL A 253 -6.56 -1.14 5.84
C VAL A 253 -5.25 -0.52 5.38
N ASN A 254 -4.16 -1.28 5.32
CA ASN A 254 -2.85 -0.81 4.83
C ASN A 254 -2.97 -0.33 3.37
N VAL A 255 -3.54 -1.15 2.49
CA VAL A 255 -3.77 -0.80 1.08
C VAL A 255 -4.65 0.44 0.95
N LEU A 256 -5.66 0.59 1.81
CA LEU A 256 -6.49 1.77 1.81
C LEU A 256 -5.73 3.02 2.29
N GLY A 257 -4.86 2.88 3.29
CA GLY A 257 -3.95 3.95 3.74
C GLY A 257 -3.04 4.43 2.62
N ASP A 258 -2.43 3.51 1.88
CA ASP A 258 -1.60 3.82 0.70
C ASP A 258 -2.38 4.59 -0.35
N ALA A 259 -3.61 4.15 -0.59
CA ALA A 259 -4.49 4.79 -1.57
C ALA A 259 -4.88 6.21 -1.14
N PHE A 260 -5.26 6.45 0.12
CA PHE A 260 -5.52 7.79 0.64
C PHE A 260 -4.26 8.67 0.62
N GLY A 261 -3.11 8.12 1.00
CA GLY A 261 -1.82 8.79 0.96
C GLY A 261 -1.47 9.30 -0.44
N ALA A 262 -1.64 8.45 -1.46
CA ALA A 262 -1.43 8.84 -2.85
C ALA A 262 -2.36 9.99 -3.28
N GLY A 263 -3.63 9.98 -2.85
CA GLY A 263 -4.58 11.06 -3.13
C GLY A 263 -4.21 12.38 -2.45
N ILE A 264 -3.72 12.32 -1.20
CA ILE A 264 -3.25 13.50 -0.47
C ILE A 264 -2.00 14.08 -1.14
N VAL A 265 -1.01 13.24 -1.44
CA VAL A 265 0.22 13.68 -2.12
C VAL A 265 -0.10 14.28 -3.49
N ALA A 266 -1.00 13.67 -4.25
CA ALA A 266 -1.42 14.20 -5.55
C ALA A 266 -2.13 15.56 -5.43
N HIS A 267 -2.87 15.79 -4.35
CA HIS A 267 -3.47 17.10 -4.08
C HIS A 267 -2.42 18.16 -3.73
N LEU A 268 -1.46 17.81 -2.87
CA LEU A 268 -0.41 18.72 -2.42
C LEU A 268 0.60 19.05 -3.53
N ALA A 269 0.94 18.08 -4.38
CA ALA A 269 1.90 18.25 -5.47
C ALA A 269 1.27 18.79 -6.77
N ARG A 270 0.00 19.19 -6.75
CA ARG A 270 -0.74 19.57 -7.98
C ARG A 270 -0.04 20.67 -8.78
N ASP A 271 0.45 21.70 -8.11
CA ASP A 271 1.08 22.85 -8.78
C ASP A 271 2.45 22.49 -9.36
N GLU A 272 3.23 21.66 -8.65
CA GLU A 272 4.51 21.13 -9.14
C GLU A 272 4.33 20.19 -10.34
N LEU A 273 3.28 19.37 -10.31
CA LEU A 273 2.93 18.45 -11.40
C LEU A 273 2.48 19.21 -12.66
N ALA A 274 1.76 20.32 -12.50
CA ALA A 274 1.36 21.20 -13.58
C ALA A 274 2.58 21.90 -14.21
N ALA A 275 3.44 22.50 -13.39
CA ALA A 275 4.68 23.13 -13.85
C ALA A 275 5.61 22.14 -14.57
N SER A 276 5.71 20.91 -14.05
CA SER A 276 6.51 19.84 -14.68
C SER A 276 5.90 19.34 -15.99
N GLY A 277 4.57 19.36 -16.13
CA GLY A 277 3.87 19.01 -17.36
C GLY A 277 4.09 20.04 -18.47
N GLU A 278 3.99 21.33 -18.13
CA GLU A 278 4.29 22.43 -19.07
C GLU A 278 5.75 22.39 -19.56
N LEU A 279 6.70 22.10 -18.67
CA LEU A 279 8.12 21.94 -19.04
C LEU A 279 8.37 20.75 -19.99
N LEU A 280 7.61 19.66 -19.86
CA LEU A 280 7.69 18.51 -20.76
C LEU A 280 7.11 18.84 -22.14
N GLU A 281 5.97 19.54 -22.21
CA GLU A 281 5.37 19.98 -23.47
C GLU A 281 6.30 20.93 -24.23
N VAL A 282 6.90 21.91 -23.54
CA VAL A 282 7.86 22.86 -24.13
C VAL A 282 9.12 22.16 -24.66
N GLN A 283 9.58 21.07 -24.04
CA GLN A 283 10.72 20.28 -24.56
C GLN A 283 10.35 19.40 -25.77
N THR A 284 9.07 19.07 -25.95
CA THR A 284 8.59 18.31 -27.11
C THR A 284 8.26 19.16 -28.33
N GLU A 285 8.05 20.46 -28.17
CA GLU A 285 7.96 21.41 -29.28
C GLU A 285 9.36 21.63 -29.88
N LEU A 286 9.70 20.88 -30.94
CA LEU A 286 10.83 21.26 -31.78
C LEU A 286 10.62 22.68 -32.31
N PRO A 287 11.64 23.56 -32.30
CA PRO A 287 11.60 24.82 -33.01
C PRO A 287 11.22 24.58 -34.48
N ASP A 288 10.27 25.36 -35.00
CA ASP A 288 9.70 25.18 -36.35
C ASP A 288 10.77 25.14 -37.46
N GLU A 289 11.95 25.72 -37.21
CA GLU A 289 13.10 25.68 -38.10
C GLU A 289 13.65 24.25 -38.34
N ILE A 290 13.59 23.34 -37.36
CA ILE A 290 14.11 21.97 -37.49
C ILE A 290 13.05 21.02 -38.08
N ALA A 291 11.77 21.25 -37.77
CA ALA A 291 10.67 20.46 -38.32
C ALA A 291 10.53 20.64 -39.85
N ALA A 292 10.86 21.83 -40.37
CA ALA A 292 10.90 22.13 -41.79
C ALA A 292 12.03 21.41 -42.54
N GLU A 293 13.22 21.26 -41.92
CA GLU A 293 14.35 20.53 -42.51
C GLU A 293 14.13 19.00 -42.58
N CYS A 294 13.37 18.42 -41.66
CA CYS A 294 13.11 16.97 -41.62
C CYS A 294 11.87 16.50 -42.41
N GLY A 295 11.11 17.40 -43.06
CA GLY A 295 9.98 17.03 -43.92
C GLY A 295 8.81 16.32 -43.21
N LEU A 296 8.75 16.37 -41.88
CA LEU A 296 7.70 15.73 -41.08
C LEU A 296 6.48 16.66 -41.00
N LYS A 297 5.38 16.29 -41.66
CA LYS A 297 4.08 16.96 -41.48
C LYS A 297 3.59 16.79 -40.03
N ARG A 298 3.31 17.90 -39.33
CA ARG A 298 2.58 17.90 -38.05
C ARG A 298 1.22 17.18 -38.24
N GLN A 299 1.03 16.03 -37.60
CA GLN A 299 -0.31 15.56 -37.24
C GLN A 299 -0.66 16.18 -35.89
N SER A 300 -1.62 17.09 -35.90
CA SER A 300 -2.18 17.72 -34.71
C SER A 300 -2.88 16.67 -33.85
N LEU A 301 -2.22 16.19 -32.79
CA LEU A 301 -2.87 15.58 -31.64
C LEU A 301 -3.08 16.69 -30.60
N THR A 302 -4.02 17.59 -30.87
CA THR A 302 -4.57 18.43 -29.82
C THR A 302 -5.52 17.57 -28.98
N PRO A 303 -5.35 17.49 -27.65
CA PRO A 303 -6.44 17.04 -26.81
C PRO A 303 -7.55 18.09 -26.87
N GLU A 304 -8.74 17.66 -27.27
CA GLU A 304 -9.96 18.46 -27.18
C GLU A 304 -10.09 18.93 -25.72
N LYS A 305 -10.06 20.25 -25.50
CA LYS A 305 -10.36 20.86 -24.21
C LYS A 305 -11.82 20.56 -23.90
N ASP A 306 -12.07 19.53 -23.10
CA ASP A 306 -13.37 19.32 -22.46
C ASP A 306 -13.57 20.40 -21.39
N GLU A 307 -14.09 21.54 -21.85
CA GLU A 307 -14.58 22.64 -21.05
C GLU A 307 -15.90 22.25 -20.37
N LYS A 308 -15.84 21.30 -19.41
CA LYS A 308 -16.93 21.04 -18.44
C LYS A 308 -16.39 20.57 -17.10
N ILE A 309 -15.76 21.48 -16.36
CA ILE A 309 -15.61 21.37 -14.90
C ILE A 309 -16.31 22.57 -14.27
N SER A 310 -17.64 22.49 -14.24
CA SER A 310 -18.45 23.12 -13.21
C SER A 310 -19.52 22.10 -12.82
N HIS A 311 -19.48 21.67 -11.56
CA HIS A 311 -20.37 20.69 -10.92
C HIS A 311 -20.06 19.22 -11.23
N LEU A 312 -19.26 18.61 -10.33
CA LEU A 312 -19.48 17.36 -9.59
C LEU A 312 -18.32 17.17 -8.58
#